data_AF-A0A0N4ULY3-F1
#
_entry.id   AF-A0A0N4ULY3-F1
#
_cell.length_a   1.000
_cell.length_b   1.000
_cell.length_c   1.000
_cell.angle_alpha   90.00
_cell.angle_beta   90.00
_cell.angle_gamma   90.00
#
_symmetry.space_group_name_H-M   'P 1'
#
loop_
_entity.id
_entity.type
_entity.pdbx_description
1 polymer ?
#
loop_
_entity_poly.entity_id
_entity_poly.type
_entity_poly.pdbx_seq_one_letter_code
_entity_poly.pdbx_strand_id
1 'polypeptide(L)'
;MRDKYRLVKRTQLKRSDVDRIGSDAEITYDVEIFDDDDFYQQLLKDIIEKKTAQIDDPVYMSRRWLEIENLRQKRSKKKKVDTKASKGRRIRYLVIPQLVNYYPSMPESVSWSHEMRNQLMKSLFVSDSQIYLCIHEKLPVNVTVIVVYNFTREFFDIFSK
;
A
#
# COMPACT_ATOMS: atom_id res chain seq x y z
N MET A 1 -22.28 -4.31 -41.92
CA MET A 1 -21.86 -4.31 -40.49
C MET A 1 -23.08 -4.14 -39.60
N ARG A 2 -23.84 -5.20 -39.33
CA ARG A 2 -24.91 -5.14 -38.31
C ARG A 2 -24.22 -5.28 -36.95
N ASP A 3 -24.46 -4.34 -36.04
CA ASP A 3 -23.94 -4.28 -34.65
C ASP A 3 -22.61 -3.57 -34.37
N LYS A 4 -22.24 -2.53 -35.15
CA LYS A 4 -21.06 -1.69 -34.85
C LYS A 4 -21.02 -1.19 -33.39
N TYR A 5 -22.15 -0.71 -32.88
CA TYR A 5 -22.24 -0.17 -31.52
C TYR A 5 -21.97 -1.22 -30.44
N ARG A 6 -22.50 -2.45 -30.63
CA ARG A 6 -22.26 -3.58 -29.73
C ARG A 6 -20.80 -4.02 -29.76
N LEU A 7 -20.17 -4.04 -30.94
CA LEU A 7 -18.76 -4.38 -31.11
C LEU A 7 -17.84 -3.39 -30.39
N VAL A 8 -18.09 -2.08 -30.54
CA VAL A 8 -17.32 -1.03 -29.83
C VAL A 8 -17.50 -1.14 -28.31
N LYS A 9 -18.72 -1.42 -27.83
CA LYS A 9 -18.92 -1.66 -26.40
C LYS A 9 -18.13 -2.86 -25.89
N ARG A 10 -18.06 -3.95 -26.66
CA ARG A 10 -17.32 -5.14 -26.26
C ARG A 10 -15.81 -4.89 -26.11
N THR A 11 -15.23 -3.95 -26.88
CA THR A 11 -13.82 -3.55 -26.75
C THR A 11 -13.57 -2.58 -25.59
N GLN A 12 -14.60 -1.93 -25.04
CA GLN A 12 -14.48 -0.94 -23.95
C GLN A 12 -14.69 -1.54 -22.55
N LEU A 13 -14.70 -2.88 -22.46
CA LEU A 13 -14.97 -3.61 -21.22
C LEU A 13 -13.64 -3.88 -20.49
N LYS A 14 -13.53 -3.47 -19.23
CA LYS A 14 -12.32 -3.74 -18.43
C LYS A 14 -12.25 -5.23 -18.06
N ARG A 15 -11.50 -6.02 -18.83
CA ARG A 15 -11.31 -7.47 -18.60
C ARG A 15 -10.08 -7.81 -17.73
N SER A 16 -9.12 -6.90 -17.63
CA SER A 16 -7.87 -7.11 -16.88
C SER A 16 -7.99 -6.64 -15.42
N ASP A 17 -7.40 -7.40 -14.51
CA ASP A 17 -7.38 -7.15 -13.05
C ASP A 17 -6.32 -6.09 -12.66
N VAL A 18 -6.06 -5.13 -13.56
CA VAL A 18 -5.07 -4.08 -13.36
C VAL A 18 -5.80 -2.76 -13.20
N ASP A 19 -5.64 -2.13 -12.04
CA ASP A 19 -6.20 -0.81 -11.79
C ASP A 19 -5.40 0.27 -12.50
N ARG A 20 -6.12 1.09 -13.26
CA ARG A 20 -5.57 2.24 -13.96
C ARG A 20 -5.55 3.42 -12.98
N ILE A 21 -4.42 4.11 -12.92
CA ILE A 21 -4.28 5.28 -12.04
C ILE A 21 -5.34 6.32 -12.40
N GLY A 22 -6.16 6.71 -11.43
CA GLY A 22 -7.23 7.70 -11.59
C GLY A 22 -8.55 7.16 -12.15
N SER A 23 -8.71 5.83 -12.28
CA SER A 23 -9.97 5.20 -12.66
C SER A 23 -10.76 4.78 -11.41
N ASP A 24 -12.06 5.07 -11.39
CA ASP A 24 -12.95 4.59 -10.32
C ASP A 24 -13.09 3.06 -10.42
N ALA A 25 -12.88 2.39 -9.29
CA ALA A 25 -12.85 0.92 -9.23
C ALA A 25 -14.19 0.26 -9.63
N GLU A 26 -15.29 1.00 -9.62
CA GLU A 26 -16.65 0.50 -9.93
C GLU A 26 -17.00 0.57 -11.43
N ILE A 27 -16.18 1.23 -12.26
CA ILE A 27 -16.49 1.43 -13.67
C ILE A 27 -16.16 0.17 -14.48
N THR A 28 -17.20 -0.49 -14.99
CA THR A 28 -17.10 -1.69 -15.84
C THR A 28 -16.85 -1.37 -17.32
N TYR A 29 -17.24 -0.17 -17.75
CA TYR A 29 -17.13 0.33 -19.13
C TYR A 29 -16.37 1.64 -19.17
N ASP A 30 -15.27 1.67 -19.91
CA ASP A 30 -14.44 2.86 -20.09
C ASP A 30 -14.22 3.12 -21.58
N VAL A 31 -14.58 4.33 -22.03
CA VAL A 31 -14.48 4.74 -23.43
C VAL A 31 -13.03 4.84 -23.90
N GLU A 32 -12.11 5.11 -22.97
CA GLU A 32 -10.66 5.19 -23.23
C GLU A 32 -10.00 3.80 -23.31
N ILE A 33 -10.71 2.73 -22.93
CA ILE A 33 -10.23 1.35 -23.05
C ILE A 33 -10.56 0.80 -24.45
N PHE A 34 -9.55 0.24 -25.11
CA PHE A 34 -9.72 -0.51 -26.35
C PHE A 34 -9.03 -1.87 -26.24
N ASP A 35 -9.82 -2.88 -25.89
CA ASP A 35 -9.43 -4.29 -25.77
C ASP A 35 -9.75 -5.04 -27.07
N ASP A 36 -8.72 -5.27 -27.89
CA ASP A 36 -8.77 -5.99 -29.16
C ASP A 36 -8.36 -7.47 -29.06
N ASP A 37 -8.30 -8.03 -27.85
CA ASP A 37 -7.83 -9.40 -27.60
C ASP A 37 -8.55 -10.45 -28.46
N ASP A 38 -9.86 -10.31 -28.64
CA ASP A 38 -10.64 -11.25 -29.45
C ASP A 38 -10.21 -11.23 -30.93
N PHE A 39 -9.93 -10.03 -31.46
CA PHE A 39 -9.47 -9.84 -32.83
C PHE A 39 -8.02 -10.33 -32.99
N TYR A 40 -7.17 -10.02 -32.01
CA TYR A 40 -5.80 -10.52 -31.98
C TYR A 40 -5.76 -12.06 -31.95
N GLN A 41 -6.64 -12.71 -31.18
CA GLN A 41 -6.73 -14.17 -31.15
C GLN A 41 -7.18 -14.76 -32.49
N GLN A 42 -8.07 -14.10 -33.21
CA GLN A 42 -8.45 -14.54 -34.57
C GLN A 42 -7.28 -14.41 -35.54
N LEU A 43 -6.62 -13.25 -35.58
CA LEU A 43 -5.42 -13.04 -36.40
C LEU A 43 -4.32 -14.06 -36.10
N LEU A 44 -4.10 -14.34 -34.81
CA LEU A 44 -3.11 -15.31 -34.38
C LEU A 44 -3.48 -16.72 -34.85
N LYS A 45 -4.75 -17.12 -34.78
CA LYS A 45 -5.24 -18.41 -35.31
C LYS A 45 -5.01 -18.50 -36.81
N ASP A 46 -5.38 -17.47 -37.57
CA ASP A 46 -5.19 -17.44 -39.03
C ASP A 46 -3.71 -17.55 -39.41
N ILE A 47 -2.82 -16.84 -38.70
CA ILE A 47 -1.38 -16.89 -38.92
C ILE A 47 -0.84 -18.29 -38.60
N ILE A 48 -1.28 -18.89 -37.49
CA ILE A 48 -0.91 -20.26 -37.13
C ILE A 48 -1.38 -21.22 -38.23
N GLU A 49 -2.65 -21.18 -38.61
CA GLU A 49 -3.25 -22.09 -39.59
C GLU A 49 -2.55 -22.02 -40.94
N LYS A 50 -2.24 -20.81 -41.44
CA LYS A 50 -1.46 -20.61 -42.68
C LYS A 50 -0.05 -21.19 -42.58
N LYS A 51 0.60 -21.06 -41.43
CA LYS A 51 1.97 -21.53 -41.22
C LYS A 51 2.03 -23.02 -40.96
N THR A 52 0.99 -23.60 -40.37
CA THR A 52 0.88 -25.04 -40.11
C THR A 52 0.41 -25.80 -41.35
N ALA A 53 -0.38 -25.18 -42.23
CA ALA A 53 -0.73 -25.76 -43.53
C ALA A 53 0.49 -25.99 -44.45
N GLN A 54 1.62 -25.32 -44.18
CA GLN A 54 2.89 -25.55 -44.88
C GLN A 54 3.78 -26.62 -44.21
N ILE A 55 3.41 -27.11 -43.03
CA ILE A 55 4.21 -28.06 -42.25
C ILE A 55 3.49 -29.41 -42.31
N ASP A 56 3.95 -30.29 -43.20
CA ASP A 56 3.35 -31.61 -43.45
C ASP A 56 3.69 -32.66 -42.36
N ASP A 57 4.50 -32.29 -41.37
CA ASP A 57 5.04 -33.24 -40.39
C ASP A 57 4.30 -33.16 -39.02
N PRO A 58 3.38 -34.09 -38.71
CA PRO A 58 2.56 -34.07 -37.49
C PRO A 58 3.38 -34.19 -36.20
N VAL A 59 4.62 -34.68 -36.28
CA VAL A 59 5.53 -34.78 -35.12
C VAL A 59 6.04 -33.39 -34.70
N TYR A 60 6.24 -32.47 -35.65
CA TYR A 60 6.69 -31.11 -35.33
C TYR A 60 5.58 -30.32 -34.62
N MET A 61 4.33 -30.51 -35.04
CA MET A 61 3.16 -29.87 -34.44
C MET A 61 2.90 -30.31 -33.00
N SER A 62 2.95 -31.62 -32.74
CA SER A 62 2.78 -32.17 -31.39
C SER A 62 3.87 -31.68 -30.44
N ARG A 63 5.13 -31.59 -30.89
CA ARG A 63 6.25 -31.09 -30.09
C ARG A 63 6.07 -29.61 -29.71
N ARG A 64 5.60 -28.79 -30.65
CA ARG A 64 5.31 -27.36 -30.42
C ARG A 64 4.14 -27.16 -29.45
N TRP A 65 3.10 -28.00 -29.55
CA TRP A 65 1.95 -27.94 -28.66
C TRP A 65 2.33 -28.31 -27.22
N LEU A 66 3.18 -29.34 -27.04
CA LEU A 66 3.78 -29.68 -25.74
C LEU A 66 4.62 -28.53 -25.17
N GLU A 67 5.34 -27.80 -26.01
CA GLU A 67 6.13 -26.65 -25.58
C GLU A 67 5.25 -25.50 -25.09
N ILE A 68 4.15 -25.21 -25.80
CA ILE A 68 3.14 -24.23 -25.38
C ILE A 68 2.52 -24.64 -24.04
N GLU A 69 2.17 -25.92 -23.88
CA GLU A 69 1.59 -26.43 -22.64
C GLU A 69 2.57 -26.32 -21.46
N ASN A 70 3.85 -26.67 -21.68
CA ASN A 70 4.90 -26.46 -20.70
C ASN A 70 5.07 -24.98 -20.33
N LEU A 71 4.98 -24.06 -21.29
CA LEU A 71 5.04 -22.62 -21.04
C LEU A 71 3.83 -22.13 -20.22
N ARG A 72 2.62 -22.64 -20.49
CA ARG A 72 1.41 -22.35 -19.71
C ARG A 72 1.56 -22.80 -18.27
N GLN A 73 2.03 -24.03 -18.05
CA GLN A 73 2.28 -24.56 -16.71
C GLN A 73 3.33 -23.76 -15.94
N LYS A 74 4.43 -23.35 -16.60
CA LYS A 74 5.45 -22.48 -15.98
C LYS A 74 4.88 -21.12 -15.58
N ARG A 75 4.00 -20.55 -16.40
CA ARG A 75 3.37 -19.25 -16.13
C ARG A 75 2.41 -19.32 -14.93
N SER A 76 1.63 -20.39 -14.84
CA SER A 76 0.74 -20.68 -13.70
C SER A 76 1.53 -20.96 -12.40
N LYS A 77 2.69 -21.62 -12.49
CA LYS A 77 3.56 -21.94 -11.35
C LYS A 77 4.43 -20.77 -10.87
N LYS A 78 4.24 -19.53 -11.36
CA LYS A 78 4.97 -18.38 -10.81
C LYS A 78 4.73 -18.35 -9.30
N LYS A 79 5.80 -18.57 -8.52
CA LYS A 79 5.75 -18.53 -7.06
C LYS A 79 5.07 -17.24 -6.66
N LYS A 80 4.10 -17.32 -5.76
CA LYS A 80 3.47 -16.16 -5.14
C LYS A 80 4.56 -15.47 -4.30
N VAL A 81 5.31 -14.59 -4.94
CA VAL A 81 6.36 -13.80 -4.31
C VAL A 81 5.70 -12.56 -3.76
N ASP A 82 5.81 -12.40 -2.44
CA ASP A 82 5.23 -11.29 -1.72
C ASP A 82 5.99 -9.99 -2.10
N THR A 83 5.47 -9.27 -3.10
CA THR A 83 6.16 -8.11 -3.70
C THR A 83 6.38 -6.99 -2.69
N LYS A 84 5.49 -6.88 -1.71
CA LYS A 84 5.60 -5.92 -0.59
C LYS A 84 6.75 -6.26 0.38
N ALA A 85 7.16 -7.52 0.47
CA ALA A 85 8.29 -7.93 1.30
C ALA A 85 9.65 -7.83 0.57
N SER A 86 9.65 -7.56 -0.74
CA SER A 86 10.87 -7.41 -1.52
C SER A 86 11.64 -6.13 -1.16
N LYS A 87 12.96 -6.17 -1.28
CA LYS A 87 13.87 -5.03 -1.03
C LYS A 87 13.81 -4.41 0.38
N GLY A 88 13.43 -5.19 1.40
CA GLY A 88 13.50 -4.72 2.79
C GLY A 88 12.41 -3.71 3.19
N ARG A 89 11.34 -3.55 2.39
CA ARG A 89 10.18 -2.72 2.76
C ARG A 89 9.40 -3.26 3.97
N ARG A 90 9.58 -4.53 4.32
CA ARG A 90 9.03 -5.14 5.53
C ARG A 90 10.10 -5.21 6.62
N ILE A 91 9.82 -4.64 7.79
CA ILE A 91 10.68 -4.73 8.98
C ILE A 91 10.88 -6.21 9.33
N ARG A 92 12.14 -6.60 9.51
CA ARG A 92 12.54 -7.96 9.92
C ARG A 92 13.29 -7.87 11.24
N TYR A 93 12.88 -8.67 12.21
CA TYR A 93 13.54 -8.79 13.52
C TYR A 93 14.74 -9.75 13.41
N LEU A 94 15.74 -9.36 12.63
CA LEU A 94 17.00 -10.09 12.51
C LEU A 94 18.12 -9.21 13.06
N VAL A 95 18.98 -9.81 13.88
CA VAL A 95 20.15 -9.13 14.44
C VAL A 95 21.16 -8.87 13.33
N ILE A 96 21.59 -7.61 13.17
CA ILE A 96 22.63 -7.21 12.22
C ILE A 96 23.96 -7.17 12.96
N PRO A 97 24.92 -8.08 12.69
CA PRO A 97 26.15 -8.22 13.48
C PRO A 97 26.96 -6.92 13.60
N GLN A 98 26.99 -6.11 12.54
CA GLN A 98 27.71 -4.83 12.50
C GLN A 98 27.09 -3.74 13.39
N LEU A 99 25.79 -3.87 13.73
CA LEU A 99 25.09 -2.91 14.58
C LEU A 99 25.08 -3.35 16.05
N VAL A 100 25.53 -4.57 16.36
CA VAL A 100 25.65 -5.04 17.73
C VAL A 100 26.71 -4.20 18.45
N ASN A 101 26.34 -3.59 19.57
CA ASN A 101 27.18 -2.70 20.38
C ASN A 101 27.71 -1.47 19.61
N TYR A 102 27.01 -1.01 18.57
CA TYR A 102 27.44 0.17 17.81
C TYR A 102 27.53 1.44 18.68
N TYR A 103 26.62 1.57 19.66
CA TYR A 103 26.64 2.68 20.61
C TYR A 103 26.29 2.18 22.02
N PRO A 104 27.11 2.47 23.05
CA PRO A 104 26.83 2.07 24.42
C PRO A 104 25.69 2.90 25.02
N SER A 105 24.84 2.29 25.85
CA SER A 105 23.82 3.01 26.60
C SER A 105 24.49 3.99 27.57
N MET A 106 24.22 5.28 27.39
CA MET A 106 24.67 6.32 28.30
C MET A 106 23.73 6.43 29.51
N PRO A 107 24.24 6.75 30.71
CA PRO A 107 23.40 7.04 31.86
C PRO A 107 22.47 8.22 31.55
N GLU A 108 21.24 8.21 32.09
CA GLU A 108 20.28 9.31 31.91
C GLU A 108 20.92 10.63 32.37
N SER A 109 21.10 11.57 31.45
CA SER A 109 21.59 12.93 31.73
C SER A 109 20.46 13.90 32.08
N VAL A 110 19.24 13.39 32.25
CA VAL A 110 18.04 14.21 32.42
C VAL A 110 17.95 14.69 33.87
N SER A 111 17.93 16.01 34.07
CA SER A 111 17.83 16.62 35.40
C SER A 111 16.49 16.36 36.09
N TRP A 112 15.46 16.03 35.33
CA TRP A 112 14.09 15.83 35.82
C TRP A 112 13.86 14.40 36.30
N SER A 113 13.21 14.27 37.46
CA SER A 113 12.82 12.98 38.02
C SER A 113 11.83 12.25 37.10
N HIS A 114 11.84 10.91 37.17
CA HIS A 114 10.92 10.07 36.41
C HIS A 114 9.44 10.40 36.72
N GLU A 115 9.14 10.75 37.98
CA GLU A 115 7.79 11.12 38.39
C GLU A 115 7.32 12.43 37.73
N MET A 116 8.19 13.44 37.66
CA MET A 116 7.85 14.71 37.01
C MET A 116 7.62 14.52 35.50
N ARG A 117 8.41 13.65 34.86
CA ARG A 117 8.19 13.26 33.46
C ARG A 117 6.85 12.57 33.28
N ASN A 118 6.48 11.64 34.15
CA ASN A 118 5.21 10.93 34.06
C ASN A 118 4.01 11.87 34.28
N GLN A 119 4.09 12.80 35.23
CA GLN A 119 3.04 13.80 35.46
C GLN A 119 2.86 14.72 34.25
N LEU A 120 3.96 15.19 33.65
CA LEU A 120 3.93 15.95 32.41
C LEU A 120 3.22 15.17 31.29
N MET A 121 3.60 13.90 31.07
CA MET A 121 3.02 13.08 30.00
C MET A 121 1.53 12.80 30.22
N LYS A 122 1.10 12.62 31.48
CA LYS A 122 -0.33 12.51 31.83
C LYS A 122 -1.07 13.81 31.51
N SER A 123 -0.48 14.96 31.81
CA SER A 123 -1.11 16.26 31.56
C SER A 123 -1.24 16.62 30.07
N LEU A 124 -0.41 16.02 29.20
CA LEU A 124 -0.32 16.41 27.79
C LEU A 124 -1.56 15.99 26.96
N PHE A 125 -2.19 14.87 27.31
CA PHE A 125 -3.25 14.28 26.49
C PHE A 125 -4.48 13.80 27.28
N VAL A 126 -4.45 13.82 28.62
CA VAL A 126 -5.61 13.43 29.42
C VAL A 126 -6.49 14.66 29.63
N SER A 127 -7.50 14.80 28.77
CA SER A 127 -8.62 15.73 28.94
C SER A 127 -9.66 15.17 29.92
N ASP A 128 -9.23 14.69 31.08
CA ASP A 128 -10.15 14.31 32.15
C ASP A 128 -10.16 15.43 33.19
N SER A 129 -11.37 15.94 33.43
CA SER A 129 -11.74 17.04 34.30
C SER A 129 -11.35 16.88 35.79
N GLN A 130 -10.54 15.87 36.13
CA GLN A 130 -10.11 15.56 37.49
C GLN A 130 -8.67 16.00 37.82
N ILE A 131 -7.87 16.47 36.86
CA ILE A 131 -6.51 16.98 37.15
C ILE A 131 -6.53 18.35 37.88
N TYR A 132 -7.62 19.12 37.77
CA TYR A 132 -7.75 20.42 38.44
C TYR A 132 -7.82 20.34 39.98
N LEU A 133 -8.15 19.17 40.56
CA LEU A 133 -8.26 19.02 42.01
C LEU A 133 -6.92 18.78 42.71
N CYS A 134 -5.92 18.21 42.04
CA CYS A 134 -4.67 17.81 42.72
C CYS A 134 -3.61 18.94 42.78
N ILE A 135 -3.72 19.97 41.92
CA ILE A 135 -2.77 21.10 41.94
C ILE A 135 -3.12 22.12 43.03
N HIS A 136 -4.36 22.11 43.54
CA HIS A 136 -4.85 23.10 44.50
C HIS A 136 -4.37 22.90 45.94
N GLU A 137 -3.78 21.74 46.26
CA GLU A 137 -3.40 21.39 47.64
C GLU A 137 -1.92 21.71 47.98
N LYS A 138 -1.09 22.06 46.99
CA LYS A 138 0.36 22.21 47.16
C LYS A 138 0.95 23.57 46.80
N LEU A 139 0.16 24.51 46.24
CA LEU A 139 0.63 25.85 45.89
C LEU A 139 -0.45 26.91 46.19
N PRO A 140 -0.07 28.12 46.63
CA PRO A 140 -1.03 29.19 46.93
C PRO A 140 -1.84 29.56 45.70
N VAL A 141 -3.15 29.72 45.91
CA VAL A 141 -4.25 29.84 44.91
C VAL A 141 -3.97 30.82 43.76
N ASN A 142 -3.11 31.82 43.96
CA ASN A 142 -2.83 32.85 42.96
C ASN A 142 -1.87 32.40 41.84
N VAL A 143 -1.07 31.35 42.03
CA VAL A 143 -0.09 30.93 40.99
C VAL A 143 -0.71 29.96 39.99
N THR A 144 -1.63 29.10 40.44
CA THR A 144 -2.26 28.06 39.62
C THR A 144 -3.18 28.64 38.53
N VAL A 145 -3.90 29.72 38.86
CA VAL A 145 -4.77 30.41 37.89
C VAL A 145 -3.95 31.04 36.76
N ILE A 146 -2.78 31.60 37.04
CA ILE A 146 -1.98 32.30 36.02
C ILE A 146 -1.36 31.32 35.02
N VAL A 147 -0.87 30.15 35.45
CA VAL A 147 -0.20 29.21 34.55
C VAL A 147 -1.19 28.52 33.60
N VAL A 148 -2.38 28.12 34.09
CA VAL A 148 -3.36 27.41 33.28
C VAL A 148 -4.06 28.33 32.27
N TYR A 149 -4.38 29.57 32.65
CA TYR A 149 -5.02 30.53 31.74
C TYR A 149 -4.08 30.99 30.61
N ASN A 150 -2.76 31.07 30.85
CA ASN A 150 -1.83 31.49 29.80
C ASN A 150 -1.49 30.36 28.82
N PHE A 151 -1.34 29.11 29.29
CA PHE A 151 -1.03 27.99 28.40
C PHE A 151 -2.20 27.63 27.47
N THR A 152 -3.44 27.71 27.95
CA THR A 152 -4.63 27.42 27.12
C THR A 152 -4.89 28.49 26.06
N ARG A 153 -4.45 29.73 26.28
CA ARG A 153 -4.60 30.83 25.33
C ARG A 153 -3.60 30.76 24.18
N GLU A 154 -2.33 30.51 24.48
CA GLU A 154 -1.29 30.36 23.46
C GLU A 154 -1.48 29.12 22.58
N PHE A 155 -1.96 28.01 23.15
CA PHE A 155 -2.19 26.78 22.38
C PHE A 155 -3.38 26.91 21.41
N PHE A 156 -4.45 27.63 21.80
CA PHE A 156 -5.62 27.84 20.94
C PHE A 156 -5.34 28.85 19.80
N ASP A 157 -4.48 29.84 20.04
CA ASP A 157 -4.09 30.83 19.02
C ASP A 157 -3.17 30.24 17.93
N ILE A 158 -2.43 29.16 18.21
CA ILE A 158 -1.55 28.48 17.24
C ILE A 158 -2.35 27.60 16.26
N PHE A 159 -3.50 27.05 16.68
CA PHE A 159 -4.30 26.11 15.88
C PHE A 159 -5.55 26.73 15.22
N SER A 160 -5.78 28.04 15.39
CA SER A 160 -6.94 28.76 14.81
C SER A 160 -6.57 29.64 13.61
N LYS A 161 -5.49 29.32 12.88
CA LYS A 161 -5.11 29.89 11.57
C LYS A 161 -4.89 28.78 10.56
#